data_AF-A0A8T9Q9U1-F1
#
_entry.id   AF-A0A8T9Q9U1-F1
#
_cell.length_a   1.000
_cell.length_b   1.000
_cell.length_c   1.000
_cell.angle_alpha   90.00
_cell.angle_beta   90.00
_cell.angle_gamma   90.00
#
_symmetry.space_group_name_H-M   'P 1'
#
loop_
_entity.id
_entity.type
_entity.pdbx_description
1 polymer ?
#
loop_
_entity_poly.entity_id
_entity_poly.type
_entity_poly.pdbx_seq_one_letter_code
_entity_poly.pdbx_strand_id
1 'polypeptide(L)'
;MAYPTELLTTVADCDLVLAEAAEERAELQFRQTQLQHLQLVGNGRATEKSAELTGATAEYNALTTLLAGMADGPTKKKNQREHKRLEYRIYVLSQQQATGNSGVLAQFKRRYELNCLTQQLTENVTLTTEVEARRAQL
;
A
#
# COMPACT_ATOMS: atom_id res chain seq x y z
N MET A 1 2.67 5.92 27.21
CA MET A 1 2.12 6.59 28.43
C MET A 1 2.36 5.64 29.59
N ALA A 2 2.40 6.10 30.85
CA ALA A 2 2.57 5.16 31.97
C ALA A 2 1.30 4.31 32.15
N TYR A 3 1.47 3.00 32.25
CA TYR A 3 0.41 2.04 32.51
C TYR A 3 0.14 1.92 34.02
N PRO A 4 -1.11 1.65 34.44
CA PRO A 4 -1.47 1.50 35.85
C PRO A 4 -1.00 0.14 36.40
N THR A 5 0.32 -0.06 36.44
CA THR A 5 0.96 -1.32 36.87
C THR A 5 0.76 -1.62 38.35
N GLU A 6 0.37 -0.63 39.16
CA GLU A 6 -0.03 -0.80 40.55
C GLU A 6 -1.25 -1.71 40.73
N LEU A 7 -2.08 -1.87 39.68
CA LEU A 7 -3.20 -2.81 39.67
C LEU A 7 -2.76 -4.27 39.62
N LEU A 8 -1.52 -4.54 39.18
CA LEU A 8 -0.92 -5.86 39.16
C LEU A 8 -0.33 -6.11 40.54
N THR A 9 -1.00 -6.95 41.32
CA THR A 9 -0.67 -7.20 42.72
C THR A 9 0.06 -8.51 42.93
N THR A 10 -0.01 -9.42 41.95
CA THR A 10 0.66 -10.71 41.97
C THR A 10 1.51 -10.91 40.71
N VAL A 11 2.53 -11.77 40.82
CA VAL A 11 3.33 -12.20 39.66
C VAL A 11 2.44 -12.83 38.58
N ALA A 12 1.38 -13.54 39.00
CA ALA A 12 0.43 -14.16 38.08
C ALA A 12 -0.36 -13.12 37.26
N ASP A 13 -0.73 -11.98 37.85
CA ASP A 13 -1.39 -10.89 37.13
C ASP A 13 -0.48 -10.33 36.03
N CYS A 14 0.81 -10.13 36.35
CA CYS A 14 1.80 -9.70 35.36
C CYS A 14 1.98 -10.73 34.23
N ASP A 15 2.04 -12.01 34.57
CA ASP A 15 2.22 -13.10 33.58
C ASP A 15 1.04 -13.16 32.59
N LEU A 16 -0.19 -12.92 33.05
CA LEU A 16 -1.37 -12.85 32.18
C LEU A 16 -1.29 -11.67 31.20
N VAL A 17 -0.92 -10.48 31.69
CA VAL A 17 -0.77 -9.30 30.82
C VAL A 17 0.35 -9.49 29.80
N LEU A 18 1.48 -10.08 30.21
CA LEU A 18 2.59 -10.37 29.30
C LEU A 18 2.22 -11.41 28.25
N ALA A 19 1.43 -12.42 28.59
CA ALA A 19 0.92 -13.40 27.63
C ALA A 19 0.01 -12.74 26.59
N GLU A 20 -0.97 -11.94 27.03
CA GLU A 20 -1.86 -11.20 26.13
C GLU A 20 -1.08 -10.25 25.21
N ALA A 21 -0.14 -9.48 25.79
CA ALA A 21 0.69 -8.57 25.02
C ALA A 21 1.56 -9.29 23.99
N ALA A 22 2.04 -10.51 24.30
CA ALA A 22 2.80 -11.33 23.36
C ALA A 22 1.94 -11.84 22.19
N GLU A 23 0.68 -12.22 22.45
CA GLU A 23 -0.28 -12.61 21.41
C GLU A 23 -0.61 -11.43 20.49
N GLU A 24 -0.97 -10.27 21.06
CA GLU A 24 -1.23 -9.04 20.30
C GLU A 24 -0.01 -8.67 19.43
N ARG A 25 1.20 -8.73 19.99
CA ARG A 25 2.43 -8.44 19.26
C ARG A 25 2.61 -9.36 18.06
N ALA A 26 2.32 -10.66 18.20
CA ALA A 26 2.41 -11.62 17.11
C ALA A 26 1.41 -11.31 15.99
N GLU A 27 0.18 -10.95 16.34
CA GLU A 27 -0.83 -10.53 15.36
C GLU A 27 -0.45 -9.25 14.62
N LEU A 28 0.04 -8.24 15.34
CA LEU A 28 0.52 -6.98 14.77
C LEU A 28 1.69 -7.21 13.80
N GLN A 29 2.66 -8.05 14.18
CA GLN A 29 3.80 -8.41 13.33
C GLN A 29 3.38 -9.19 12.08
N PHE A 30 2.42 -10.12 12.21
CA PHE A 30 1.87 -10.83 11.08
C PHE A 30 1.21 -9.86 10.09
N ARG A 31 0.35 -8.96 10.60
CA ARG A 31 -0.31 -7.95 9.76
C ARG A 31 0.69 -6.99 9.11
N GLN A 32 1.73 -6.57 9.83
CA GLN A 32 2.79 -5.73 9.28
C GLN A 32 3.49 -6.43 8.09
N THR A 33 3.83 -7.71 8.25
CA THR A 33 4.47 -8.52 7.19
C THR A 33 3.58 -8.62 5.96
N GLN A 34 2.28 -8.86 6.13
CA GLN A 34 1.31 -8.91 5.03
C GLN A 34 1.24 -7.58 4.27
N LEU A 35 1.17 -6.45 4.99
CA LEU A 35 1.13 -5.12 4.36
C LEU A 35 2.44 -4.76 3.65
N GLN A 36 3.59 -5.13 4.21
CA GLN A 36 4.90 -4.95 3.56
C GLN A 36 4.98 -5.72 2.25
N HIS A 37 4.50 -6.97 2.23
CA HIS A 37 4.43 -7.77 1.00
C HIS A 37 3.51 -7.11 -0.04
N LEU A 38 2.32 -6.66 0.36
CA LEU A 38 1.39 -5.95 -0.53
C LEU A 38 1.94 -4.61 -1.03
N GLN A 39 2.79 -3.94 -0.25
CA GLN A 39 3.49 -2.74 -0.68
C GLN A 39 4.51 -3.08 -1.77
N LEU A 40 5.33 -4.11 -1.58
CA LEU A 40 6.33 -4.55 -2.55
C LEU A 40 5.70 -4.95 -3.89
N VAL A 41 4.70 -5.83 -3.86
CA VAL A 41 3.97 -6.27 -5.07
C VAL A 41 3.21 -5.10 -5.70
N GLY A 42 2.63 -4.23 -4.88
CA GLY A 42 1.95 -3.02 -5.31
C GLY A 42 2.86 -2.10 -6.12
N ASN A 43 4.09 -1.89 -5.65
CA ASN A 43 5.09 -1.04 -6.30
C ASN A 43 5.49 -1.60 -7.67
N GLY A 44 5.78 -2.90 -7.78
CA GLY A 44 6.10 -3.54 -9.05
C GLY A 44 5.00 -3.35 -10.10
N ARG A 45 3.75 -3.64 -9.72
CA ARG A 45 2.57 -3.43 -10.58
C ARG A 45 2.36 -1.97 -10.97
N ALA A 46 2.69 -1.03 -10.08
CA ALA A 46 2.58 0.40 -10.39
C ALA A 46 3.61 0.82 -11.44
N THR A 47 4.85 0.33 -11.33
CA THR A 47 5.90 0.54 -12.32
C THR A 47 5.51 -0.02 -13.69
N GLU A 48 5.01 -1.25 -13.74
CA GLU A 48 4.53 -1.88 -14.98
C GLU A 48 3.44 -1.04 -15.66
N LYS A 49 2.42 -0.61 -14.89
CA LYS A 49 1.34 0.24 -15.42
C LYS A 49 1.83 1.60 -15.88
N SER A 50 2.81 2.19 -15.19
CA SER A 50 3.40 3.46 -15.61
C SER A 50 4.13 3.30 -16.94
N ALA A 51 4.88 2.22 -17.14
CA ALA A 51 5.54 1.95 -18.41
C ALA A 51 4.52 1.73 -19.54
N GLU A 52 3.44 1.01 -19.27
CA GLU A 52 2.36 0.81 -20.23
C GLU A 52 1.68 2.13 -20.63
N LEU A 53 1.40 3.00 -19.65
CA LEU A 53 0.82 4.32 -19.90
C LEU A 53 1.75 5.19 -20.75
N THR A 54 3.05 5.19 -20.45
CA THR A 54 4.05 5.92 -21.24
C THR A 54 4.08 5.42 -22.68
N GLY A 55 4.09 4.10 -22.90
CA GLY A 55 4.06 3.48 -24.23
C GLY A 55 2.79 3.85 -25.02
N ALA A 56 1.62 3.65 -24.42
CA ALA A 56 0.34 3.98 -25.04
C ALA A 56 0.24 5.48 -25.41
N THR A 57 0.77 6.36 -24.55
CA THR A 57 0.80 7.80 -24.80
C THR A 57 1.75 8.17 -25.94
N ALA A 58 2.91 7.51 -26.02
CA ALA A 58 3.84 7.70 -27.14
C ALA A 58 3.22 7.26 -28.48
N GLU A 59 2.58 6.09 -28.53
CA GLU A 59 1.87 5.60 -29.71
C GLU A 59 0.71 6.53 -30.12
N TYR A 60 -0.07 7.01 -29.14
CA TYR A 60 -1.15 7.96 -29.38
C TYR A 60 -0.64 9.25 -30.01
N ASN A 61 0.47 9.80 -29.49
CA ASN A 61 1.09 11.01 -30.03
C ASN A 61 1.62 10.78 -31.45
N ALA A 62 2.27 9.65 -31.71
CA ALA A 62 2.76 9.29 -33.05
C ALA A 62 1.62 9.17 -34.06
N LEU A 63 0.51 8.52 -33.69
CA LEU A 63 -0.69 8.44 -34.52
C LEU A 63 -1.35 9.81 -34.75
N THR A 64 -1.34 10.67 -33.74
CA THR A 64 -1.85 12.06 -33.86
C THR A 64 -1.08 12.81 -34.94
N THR A 65 0.26 12.75 -34.90
CA THR A 65 1.13 13.38 -35.91
C THR A 65 0.92 12.77 -37.29
N LEU A 66 0.84 11.44 -37.39
CA LEU A 66 0.61 10.75 -38.66
C LEU A 66 -0.72 11.15 -39.29
N LEU A 67 -1.81 11.13 -38.51
CA LEU A 67 -3.17 11.43 -38.98
C LEU A 67 -3.31 12.85 -39.56
N ALA A 68 -2.53 13.82 -39.06
CA ALA A 68 -2.55 15.20 -39.53
C ALA A 68 -2.14 15.33 -41.01
N GLY A 69 -1.24 14.46 -41.48
CA GLY A 69 -0.73 14.48 -42.87
C GLY A 69 -1.44 13.49 -43.81
N MET A 70 -2.38 12.68 -43.33
CA MET A 70 -3.01 11.62 -44.14
C MET A 70 -4.18 12.16 -44.97
N ALA A 71 -4.20 11.78 -46.26
CA ALA A 71 -5.38 11.93 -47.10
C ALA A 71 -6.53 11.04 -46.60
N ASP A 72 -7.76 11.47 -46.84
CA ASP A 72 -8.94 10.70 -46.46
C ASP A 72 -9.03 9.39 -47.25
N GLY A 73 -9.30 8.31 -46.53
CA GLY A 73 -9.31 6.97 -47.10
C GLY A 73 -9.45 5.88 -46.05
N PRO A 74 -9.53 4.60 -46.47
CA PRO A 74 -9.72 3.47 -45.56
C PRO A 74 -8.59 3.34 -44.54
N THR A 75 -7.34 3.64 -44.92
CA THR A 75 -6.18 3.60 -44.02
C THR A 75 -6.26 4.66 -42.93
N LYS A 76 -6.63 5.91 -43.26
CA LYS A 76 -6.82 6.98 -42.28
C LYS A 76 -7.95 6.62 -41.30
N LYS A 77 -9.07 6.09 -41.79
CA LYS A 77 -10.18 5.60 -40.93
C LYS A 77 -9.73 4.48 -39.98
N LYS A 78 -8.87 3.56 -40.43
CA LYS A 78 -8.29 2.53 -39.56
C LYS A 78 -7.44 3.16 -38.46
N ASN A 79 -6.53 4.05 -38.81
CA ASN A 79 -5.66 4.73 -37.84
C ASN A 79 -6.45 5.60 -36.85
N GLN A 80 -7.54 6.23 -37.27
CA GLN A 80 -8.45 6.96 -36.38
C GLN A 80 -9.13 6.06 -35.35
N ARG A 81 -9.50 4.82 -35.72
CA ARG A 81 -10.05 3.84 -34.77
C ARG A 81 -9.02 3.41 -33.74
N GLU A 82 -7.80 3.14 -34.18
CA GLU A 82 -6.69 2.80 -33.28
C GLU A 82 -6.35 3.95 -32.33
N HIS A 83 -6.34 5.18 -32.84
CA HIS A 83 -6.12 6.39 -32.05
C HIS A 83 -7.16 6.56 -30.93
N LYS A 84 -8.46 6.39 -31.24
CA LYS A 84 -9.53 6.37 -30.22
C LYS A 84 -9.39 5.22 -29.22
N ARG A 85 -8.94 4.04 -29.67
CA ARG A 85 -8.69 2.90 -28.77
C ARG A 85 -7.58 3.22 -27.76
N LEU A 86 -6.50 3.85 -28.23
CA LEU A 86 -5.40 4.30 -27.38
C LEU A 86 -5.82 5.40 -26.40
N GLU A 87 -6.63 6.37 -26.84
CA GLU A 87 -7.21 7.40 -25.98
C GLU A 87 -7.94 6.78 -24.77
N TYR A 88 -8.83 5.83 -25.05
CA TYR A 88 -9.54 5.11 -23.99
C TYR A 88 -8.60 4.30 -23.10
N ARG A 89 -7.59 3.63 -23.68
CA ARG A 89 -6.60 2.87 -22.90
C ARG A 89 -5.81 3.77 -21.96
N ILE A 90 -5.35 4.93 -22.42
CA ILE A 90 -4.66 5.95 -21.63
C ILE A 90 -5.53 6.40 -20.48
N TYR A 91 -6.81 6.71 -20.73
CA TYR A 91 -7.77 7.07 -19.69
C TYR A 91 -7.91 5.97 -18.62
N VAL A 92 -8.07 4.71 -19.03
CA VAL A 92 -8.20 3.61 -18.07
C VAL A 92 -6.91 3.44 -17.25
N LEU A 93 -5.75 3.49 -17.89
CA LEU A 93 -4.46 3.34 -17.21
C LEU A 93 -4.19 4.48 -16.22
N SER A 94 -4.51 5.73 -16.58
CA SER A 94 -4.35 6.88 -15.68
C SER A 94 -5.27 6.78 -14.47
N GLN A 95 -6.52 6.37 -14.65
CA GLN A 95 -7.45 6.12 -13.55
C GLN A 95 -6.94 5.00 -12.63
N GLN A 96 -6.44 3.90 -13.20
CA GLN A 96 -5.87 2.81 -12.42
C GLN A 96 -4.60 3.22 -11.65
N GLN A 97 -3.80 4.13 -12.20
CA GLN A 97 -2.63 4.68 -11.51
C GLN A 97 -3.02 5.58 -10.33
N ALA A 98 -4.16 6.27 -10.42
CA ALA A 98 -4.67 7.08 -9.33
C ALA A 98 -5.35 6.25 -8.22
N THR A 99 -6.33 5.43 -8.59
CA THR A 99 -7.29 4.82 -7.64
C THR A 99 -7.31 3.29 -7.62
N GLY A 100 -6.57 2.64 -8.53
CA GLY A 100 -6.51 1.17 -8.55
C GLY A 100 -5.79 0.59 -7.34
N ASN A 101 -5.81 -0.74 -7.22
CA ASN A 101 -5.17 -1.47 -6.09
C ASN A 101 -3.65 -1.28 -5.98
N SER A 102 -3.00 -0.84 -7.05
CA SER A 102 -1.59 -0.46 -7.08
C SER A 102 -1.40 1.04 -7.29
N GLY A 103 -2.48 1.79 -7.33
CA GLY A 103 -2.46 3.24 -7.54
C GLY A 103 -1.99 3.99 -6.30
N VAL A 104 -1.75 5.29 -6.50
CA VAL A 104 -1.19 6.19 -5.48
C VAL A 104 -2.00 6.15 -4.19
N LEU A 105 -3.34 6.17 -4.27
CA LEU A 105 -4.19 6.14 -3.08
C LEU A 105 -4.02 4.84 -2.27
N ALA A 106 -3.97 3.68 -2.95
CA ALA A 106 -3.80 2.40 -2.27
C ALA A 106 -2.42 2.29 -1.61
N GLN A 107 -1.36 2.75 -2.28
CA GLN A 107 -0.02 2.79 -1.72
C GLN A 107 0.07 3.71 -0.50
N PHE A 108 -0.55 4.89 -0.57
CA PHE A 108 -0.57 5.84 0.53
C PHE A 108 -1.28 5.26 1.76
N LYS A 109 -2.46 4.65 1.58
CA LYS A 109 -3.19 3.98 2.67
C LYS A 109 -2.36 2.88 3.32
N ARG A 110 -1.71 2.02 2.53
CA ARG A 110 -0.82 0.97 3.06
C ARG A 110 0.33 1.56 3.88
N ARG A 111 0.94 2.64 3.40
CA ARG A 111 2.03 3.30 4.14
C ARG A 111 1.54 3.90 5.45
N TYR A 112 0.37 4.52 5.45
CA TYR A 112 -0.27 5.01 6.68
C TYR A 112 -0.52 3.87 7.67
N GLU A 113 -1.15 2.77 7.22
CA GLU A 113 -1.41 1.61 8.07
C GLU A 113 -0.13 0.98 8.64
N LEU A 114 0.93 0.86 7.84
CA LEU A 114 2.24 0.39 8.31
C LEU A 114 2.82 1.28 9.41
N ASN A 115 2.66 2.59 9.30
CA ASN A 115 3.11 3.52 10.32
C ASN A 115 2.30 3.33 11.62
N CYS A 116 0.98 3.18 11.51
CA CYS A 116 0.13 2.90 12.68
C CYS A 116 0.51 1.59 13.38
N LEU A 117 0.73 0.50 12.63
CA LEU A 117 1.17 -0.77 13.20
C LEU A 117 2.53 -0.66 13.88
N THR A 118 3.45 0.11 13.29
CA THR A 118 4.78 0.34 13.90
C THR A 118 4.66 1.06 15.24
N GLN A 119 3.74 2.02 15.36
CA GLN A 119 3.47 2.72 16.61
C GLN A 119 2.81 1.79 17.64
N GLN A 120 1.84 0.97 17.23
CA GLN A 120 1.21 -0.02 18.11
C GLN A 120 2.23 -1.03 18.65
N LEU A 121 3.15 -1.52 17.80
CA LEU A 121 4.24 -2.39 18.23
C LEU A 121 5.18 -1.71 19.23
N THR A 122 5.48 -0.43 19.02
CA THR A 122 6.30 0.36 19.95
C THR A 122 5.61 0.48 21.31
N GLU A 123 4.32 0.78 21.30
CA GLU A 123 3.52 0.92 22.53
C GLU A 123 3.39 -0.42 23.27
N ASN A 124 3.21 -1.54 22.56
CA ASN A 124 3.21 -2.88 23.14
C ASN A 124 4.58 -3.24 23.79
N VAL A 125 5.70 -2.79 23.19
CA VAL A 125 7.04 -2.91 23.82
C VAL A 125 7.12 -2.06 25.10
N THR A 126 6.54 -0.86 25.11
CA THR A 126 6.47 -0.02 26.32
C THR A 126 5.65 -0.71 27.42
N LEU A 127 4.46 -1.22 27.10
CA LEU A 127 3.61 -1.98 28.03
C LEU A 127 4.36 -3.16 28.64
N THR A 128 4.95 -4.01 27.81
CA THR A 128 5.66 -5.21 28.28
C THR A 128 6.84 -4.84 29.19
N THR A 129 7.59 -3.79 28.86
CA THR A 129 8.70 -3.30 29.69
C THR A 129 8.23 -2.83 31.07
N GLU A 130 7.13 -2.07 31.14
CA GLU A 130 6.58 -1.59 32.42
C GLU A 130 6.03 -2.73 33.28
N VAL A 131 5.37 -3.71 32.67
CA VAL A 131 4.83 -4.89 33.38
C VAL A 131 5.97 -5.80 33.88
N GLU A 132 7.03 -6.00 33.09
CA GLU A 132 8.22 -6.73 33.53
C GLU A 132 8.90 -6.04 34.72
N ALA A 133 9.00 -4.70 34.70
CA ALA A 133 9.54 -3.94 35.81
C ALA A 133 8.68 -4.08 37.08
N ARG A 134 7.36 -4.07 36.96
CA ARG A 134 6.44 -4.32 38.07
C ARG A 134 6.57 -5.73 38.62
N ARG A 135 6.64 -6.73 37.74
CA ARG A 135 6.80 -8.15 38.10
C ARG A 135 8.07 -8.39 38.91
N ALA A 136 9.16 -7.69 38.60
CA ALA A 136 10.42 -7.79 39.35
C ALA A 136 10.37 -7.19 40.76
N GLN A 137 9.31 -6.43 41.09
CA GLN A 137 9.10 -5.81 42.40
C GLN A 137 8.12 -6.59 43.30
N LEU A 138 7.49 -7.64 42.78
CA LEU A 138 6.51 -8.50 43.47
C LEU A 138 7.15 -9.84 43.87
#